data_AF-A0A1F9A2F0-F1
#
_entry.id   AF-A0A1F9A2F0-F1
#
_cell.length_a   1.000
_cell.length_b   1.000
_cell.length_c   1.000
_cell.angle_alpha   90.00
_cell.angle_beta   90.00
_cell.angle_gamma   90.00
#
_symmetry.space_group_name_H-M   'P 1'
#
loop_
_entity.id
_entity.type
_entity.pdbx_description
1 polymer ?
#
loop_
_entity_poly.entity_id
_entity_poly.type
_entity_poly.pdbx_seq_one_letter_code
_entity_poly.pdbx_strand_id
1 'polypeptide(L)' 'MAEGSVKWFNENKGFGFIDVDGQDKDVFIHHSAISMSGFRTLQEGQRVSFDIEQGPKGPAAANVTIL' A
#
# COMPACT_ATOMS: atom_id res chain seq x y z
N MET A 1 -7.74 -5.10 -8.82
CA MET A 1 -7.50 -5.37 -7.39
C MET A 1 -6.51 -6.50 -7.22
N ALA A 2 -5.34 -6.16 -6.69
CA ALA A 2 -4.33 -7.06 -6.17
C ALA A 2 -4.45 -7.11 -4.64
N GLU A 3 -3.86 -8.15 -4.04
CA GLU A 3 -3.79 -8.33 -2.60
C GLU A 3 -2.33 -8.49 -2.19
N GLY A 4 -2.03 -8.17 -0.94
CA GLY A 4 -0.67 -8.24 -0.44
C GLY A 4 -0.57 -7.93 1.04
N SER A 5 0.67 -7.87 1.50
CA SER A 5 1.00 -7.58 2.90
C SER A 5 1.91 -6.36 2.96
N VAL A 6 1.64 -5.46 3.89
CA VAL A 6 2.44 -4.25 4.06
C VAL A 6 3.85 -4.66 4.51
N LYS A 7 4.84 -4.43 3.65
CA LYS A 7 6.24 -4.77 3.93
C LYS A 7 6.83 -3.86 4.99
N TRP A 8 6.51 -2.57 4.90
CA TRP A 8 6.76 -1.57 5.93
C TRP A 8 5.98 -0.29 5.59
N PHE A 9 5.65 0.50 6.60
CA PHE A 9 5.04 1.81 6.43
C PHE A 9 5.60 2.79 7.45
N ASN A 10 6.01 3.97 7.00
CA ASN A 10 6.48 5.03 7.88
C ASN A 10 5.34 6.02 8.10
N GLU A 11 4.70 5.93 9.25
CA GLU A 11 3.54 6.76 9.62
C GLU A 11 3.87 8.26 9.66
N ASN A 12 5.09 8.60 10.09
CA ASN A 12 5.55 9.98 10.18
C ASN A 12 5.76 10.60 8.79
N LYS A 13 6.21 9.79 7.81
CA LYS A 13 6.41 10.24 6.43
C LYS A 13 5.20 9.99 5.53
N GLY A 14 4.26 9.14 5.95
CA GLY A 14 3.04 8.80 5.22
C GLY A 14 3.27 7.98 3.95
N PHE A 15 4.29 7.12 3.91
CA PHE A 15 4.53 6.22 2.78
C PHE A 15 5.21 4.91 3.21
N GLY A 16 5.12 3.91 2.34
CA GLY A 16 5.68 2.58 2.56
C GLY A 16 5.70 1.73 1.30
N PHE A 17 5.82 0.41 1.48
CA PHE A 17 5.74 -0.57 0.41
C PHE A 17 4.88 -1.76 0.81
N ILE A 18 4.24 -2.37 -0.18
CA ILE A 18 3.42 -3.57 -0.06
C ILE A 18 4.09 -4.68 -0.86
N ASP A 19 4.28 -5.83 -0.21
CA ASP A 19 4.63 -7.09 -0.86
C ASP A 19 3.36 -7.67 -1.51
N VAL A 20 3.37 -7.85 -2.82
CA VAL A 20 2.17 -8.24 -3.59
C VAL A 20 2.14 -9.75 -3.74
N ASP A 21 1.02 -10.37 -3.37
CA ASP A 21 0.89 -11.82 -3.42
C ASP A 21 1.10 -12.34 -4.86
N GLY A 22 1.98 -13.33 -5.00
CA GLY A 22 2.28 -13.96 -6.29
C GLY A 22 3.13 -13.11 -7.24
N GLN A 23 3.69 -11.99 -6.79
CA GLN A 23 4.62 -11.17 -7.56
C GLN A 23 5.89 -10.86 -6.76
N ASP A 24 7.05 -10.93 -7.42
CA ASP A 24 8.35 -10.59 -6.81
C ASP A 24 8.61 -9.06 -6.76
N LYS A 25 7.54 -8.25 -6.86
CA LYS A 25 7.66 -6.80 -6.97
C LYS A 25 6.94 -6.11 -5.82
N ASP A 26 7.68 -5.29 -5.09
CA ASP A 26 7.12 -4.38 -4.12
C ASP A 26 6.36 -3.24 -4.84
N VAL A 27 5.20 -2.87 -4.32
CA VAL A 27 4.41 -1.74 -4.79
C VAL A 27 4.48 -0.60 -3.79
N PHE A 28 4.76 0.61 -4.27
CA PHE A 28 4.82 1.80 -3.44
C PHE A 28 3.43 2.19 -2.93
N ILE A 29 3.30 2.58 -1.67
CA ILE A 29 2.05 3.10 -1.09
C ILE A 29 2.27 4.47 -0.45
N HIS A 30 1.40 5.43 -0.78
CA HIS A 30 1.30 6.73 -0.11
C HIS A 30 0.00 6.81 0.70
N HIS A 31 0.01 7.50 1.85
CA HIS A 31 -1.15 7.60 2.73
C HIS A 31 -2.40 8.14 2.02
N SER A 32 -2.24 8.95 0.98
CA SER A 32 -3.37 9.52 0.23
C SER A 32 -4.21 8.46 -0.47
N ALA A 33 -3.61 7.31 -0.80
CA ALA A 33 -4.27 6.19 -1.45
C ALA A 33 -5.00 5.25 -0.49
N ILE A 34 -4.84 5.44 0.84
CA ILE A 34 -5.52 4.63 1.85
C ILE A 34 -6.96 5.13 1.99
N SER A 35 -7.91 4.26 1.63
CA SER A 35 -9.35 4.45 1.76
C SER A 35 -9.80 4.13 3.17
N MET A 36 -9.44 4.98 4.14
CA MET A 36 -9.90 4.90 5.53
C MET A 36 -10.32 6.28 6.06
N SER A 37 -11.34 6.28 6.93
CA SER A 37 -11.71 7.44 7.73
C SER A 37 -10.75 7.62 8.92
N GLY A 38 -10.25 8.84 9.13
CA GLY A 38 -9.32 9.14 10.23
C GLY A 38 -7.86 9.05 9.82
N PHE A 39 -7.01 8.49 10.69
CA PHE A 39 -5.56 8.45 10.49
C PHE A 39 -5.19 7.36 9.45
N ARG A 40 -4.74 7.80 8.27
CA ARG A 40 -4.42 6.94 7.13
C ARG A 40 -3.05 6.30 7.30
N THR A 41 -2.99 5.26 8.14
CA THR A 41 -1.77 4.51 8.43
C THR A 41 -1.94 3.02 8.16
N LEU A 42 -0.81 2.32 8.05
CA LEU A 42 -0.71 0.88 7.86
C LEU A 42 0.35 0.31 8.80
N GLN A 43 0.17 -0.93 9.23
CA GLN A 43 1.13 -1.65 10.06
C GLN A 43 1.90 -2.69 9.21
N GLU A 44 3.15 -2.95 9.57
CA GLU A 44 3.91 -4.04 8.95
C GLU A 44 3.19 -5.39 9.12
N GLY A 45 3.15 -6.18 8.05
CA GLY A 45 2.43 -7.45 7.99
C GLY A 45 0.91 -7.32 7.78
N GLN A 46 0.36 -6.10 7.77
CA GLN A 46 -1.08 -5.89 7.58
C GLN A 46 -1.52 -6.30 6.18
N ARG A 47 -2.63 -7.03 6.10
CA ARG A 47 -3.22 -7.48 4.84
C ARG A 47 -4.05 -6.35 4.22
N VAL A 48 -3.84 -6.14 2.93
CA VAL A 48 -4.46 -5.05 2.17
C VAL A 48 -4.88 -5.50 0.78
N SER A 49 -5.95 -4.88 0.27
CA SER A 49 -6.37 -4.95 -1.12
C SER A 49 -6.26 -3.58 -1.76
N PHE A 50 -5.77 -3.53 -2.99
CA PHE A 50 -5.44 -2.28 -3.68
C PHE A 50 -5.44 -2.47 -5.20
N ASP A 51 -5.49 -1.37 -5.94
CA ASP A 51 -5.22 -1.35 -7.37
C ASP A 51 -3.76 -0.96 -7.62
N ILE A 52 -3.14 -1.50 -8.66
CA ILE A 52 -1.77 -1.16 -9.06
C ILE A 52 -1.85 -0.19 -10.23
N GLU A 53 -1.33 1.02 -10.04
CA GLU A 53 -1.27 2.07 -11.06
C GLU A 53 0.18 2.47 -11.37
N GLN A 54 0.40 3.04 -12.55
CA GLN A 54 1.71 3.57 -12.93
C GLN A 54 1.90 4.97 -12.36
N GLY A 55 2.66 5.08 -11.27
CA GLY A 55 3.01 6.37 -10.66
C GLY A 55 4.31 6.96 -11.23
N PRO A 56 4.64 8.22 -10.86
CA PRO A 56 5.86 8.90 -11.32
C PRO A 56 7.17 8.23 -10.86
N LYS A 57 7.10 7.31 -9.88
CA LYS A 57 8.23 6.55 -9.34
C LYS A 57 8.15 5.05 -9.62
N GLY A 58 7.27 4.63 -10.53
CA GLY A 58 6.99 3.22 -10.81
C GLY A 58 5.62 2.77 -10.27
N PRO A 59 5.38 1.46 -10.15
CA PRO A 59 4.13 0.89 -9.67
C PRO A 59 3.75 1.42 -8.28
N ALA A 60 2.54 1.95 -8.15
CA ALA A 60 2.01 2.49 -6.91
C ALA A 60 0.62 1.92 -6.62
N ALA A 61 0.30 1.76 -5.34
CA ALA A 61 -0.98 1.26 -4.87
C ALA A 61 -1.99 2.41 -4.78
N ALA A 62 -3.18 2.16 -5.31
CA ALA A 62 -4.36 3.02 -5.30
C ALA A 62 -5.53 2.32 -4.61
N ASN A 63 -6.52 3.10 -4.14
CA ASN A 63 -7.75 2.58 -3.51
C ASN A 63 -7.48 1.54 -2.40
N VAL A 64 -6.44 1.75 -1.58
CA VAL A 64 -5.98 0.75 -0.61
C VAL A 64 -6.97 0.60 0.52
N THR A 65 -7.38 -0.63 0.77
CA THR A 65 -8.29 -1.03 1.85
C THR A 65 -7.63 -2.12 2.68
N ILE A 66 -7.89 -2.10 3.98
CA ILE A 66 -7.43 -3.15 4.89
C ILE A 66 -8.42 -4.31 4.81
N LEU A 67 -7.88 -5.54 4.77
CA LEU A 67 -8.64 -6.78 4.77
C LEU A 67 -8.94 -7.26 6.18
#